data_AF-A0A8X6W626-F1
#
_entry.id   AF-A0A8X6W626-F1
#
_cell.length_a   1.000
_cell.length_b   1.000
_cell.length_c   1.000
_cell.angle_alpha   90.00
_cell.angle_beta   90.00
_cell.angle_gamma   90.00
#
_symmetry.space_group_name_H-M   'P 1'
#
loop_
_entity.id
_entity.type
_entity.pdbx_description
1 polymer ?
#
loop_
_entity_poly.entity_id
_entity_poly.type
_entity_poly.pdbx_seq_one_letter_code
_entity_poly.pdbx_strand_id
1 'polypeptide(L)'
;MSRRKQQSAFDQVFKFDRGRIGTYRDCGLSFREIGSRVGRNQTTAMRIRDRWMQEGTTDQRGRSHQPQCTTSREYRQIVRRAVMDHSVTSRTVAQHIESVTHHSVSARTIRHRLQQSGLPARRLLLGLP
;
A
#
# COMPACT_ATOMS: atom_id res chain seq x y z
N MET A 1 -5.67 -34.28 -3.89
CA MET A 1 -6.38 -33.36 -4.81
C MET A 1 -6.36 -31.95 -4.23
N SER A 2 -5.53 -31.06 -4.76
CA SER A 2 -5.33 -29.71 -4.20
C SER A 2 -6.31 -28.74 -4.87
N ARG A 3 -7.40 -28.37 -4.17
CA ARG A 3 -8.31 -27.30 -4.60
C ARG A 3 -7.59 -25.97 -4.50
N ARG A 4 -6.88 -25.56 -5.56
CA ARG A 4 -6.53 -24.14 -5.76
C ARG A 4 -7.85 -23.38 -5.81
N LYS A 5 -8.21 -22.71 -4.71
CA LYS A 5 -9.22 -21.64 -4.73
C LYS A 5 -8.76 -20.66 -5.80
N GLN A 6 -9.41 -20.67 -6.96
CA GLN A 6 -9.34 -19.57 -7.89
C GLN A 6 -9.80 -18.35 -7.09
N GLN A 7 -8.86 -17.50 -6.68
CA GLN A 7 -9.22 -16.17 -6.22
C GLN A 7 -9.78 -15.49 -7.46
N SER A 8 -11.11 -15.44 -7.57
CA SER A 8 -11.77 -14.63 -8.57
C SER A 8 -11.16 -13.24 -8.47
N ALA A 9 -10.59 -12.74 -9.57
CA ALA A 9 -10.20 -11.36 -9.66
C ALA A 9 -11.35 -10.54 -9.08
N PHE A 10 -11.09 -9.81 -8.00
CA PHE A 10 -12.11 -8.96 -7.39
C PHE A 10 -12.39 -7.87 -8.40
N ASP A 11 -13.31 -8.12 -9.34
CA ASP A 11 -13.80 -7.09 -10.24
C ASP A 11 -14.33 -5.99 -9.35
N GLN A 12 -13.65 -4.85 -9.36
CA GLN A 12 -14.02 -3.75 -8.49
C GLN A 12 -15.42 -3.30 -8.88
N VAL A 13 -16.30 -3.18 -7.88
CA VAL A 13 -17.60 -2.55 -8.11
C VAL A 13 -17.33 -1.07 -8.37
N PHE A 14 -17.54 -0.64 -9.62
CA PHE A 14 -17.32 0.73 -10.07
C PHE A 14 -18.24 1.69 -9.32
N LYS A 15 -17.85 2.97 -9.24
CA LYS A 15 -18.67 4.01 -8.57
C LYS A 15 -20.13 4.00 -9.05
N PHE A 16 -20.33 3.78 -10.35
CA PHE A 16 -21.66 3.71 -10.98
C PHE A 16 -22.54 2.59 -10.41
N ASP A 17 -22.00 1.39 -10.28
CA ASP A 17 -22.72 0.23 -9.72
C ASP A 17 -23.12 0.46 -8.26
N ARG A 18 -22.29 1.17 -7.49
CA ARG A 18 -22.61 1.52 -6.10
C ARG A 18 -23.75 2.54 -6.01
N GLY A 19 -23.80 3.51 -6.93
CA GLY A 19 -24.93 4.42 -7.07
C GLY A 19 -26.23 3.67 -7.37
N ARG A 20 -26.17 2.72 -8.33
CA ARG A 20 -27.32 1.86 -8.68
C ARG A 20 -27.81 1.01 -7.51
N ILE A 21 -26.90 0.47 -6.70
CA ILE A 21 -27.25 -0.26 -5.46
C ILE A 21 -28.03 0.65 -4.50
N GLY A 22 -27.62 1.90 -4.36
CA GLY A 22 -28.33 2.91 -3.58
C GLY A 22 -29.76 3.14 -4.09
N THR A 23 -29.87 3.52 -5.37
CA THR A 23 -31.16 3.83 -5.98
C THR A 23 -32.13 2.65 -5.96
N TYR A 24 -31.65 1.43 -6.28
CA TYR A 24 -32.52 0.25 -6.23
C TYR A 24 -32.98 -0.08 -4.82
N ARG A 25 -32.15 0.19 -3.82
CA ARG A 25 -32.54 -0.01 -2.43
C ARG A 25 -33.61 0.99 -2.01
N ASP A 26 -33.51 2.24 -2.44
CA ASP A 26 -34.50 3.27 -2.16
C ASP A 26 -35.83 2.99 -2.90
N CYS A 27 -35.78 2.31 -4.06
CA CYS A 27 -36.95 1.76 -4.74
C CYS A 27 -37.52 0.48 -4.09
N GLY A 28 -37.00 0.03 -2.94
CA GLY A 28 -37.54 -1.10 -2.18
C GLY A 28 -37.10 -2.50 -2.61
N LEU A 29 -36.12 -2.62 -3.53
CA LEU A 29 -35.66 -3.94 -3.95
C LEU A 29 -34.95 -4.73 -2.84
N SER A 30 -35.05 -6.05 -2.93
CA SER A 30 -34.23 -6.96 -2.12
C SER A 30 -32.77 -6.95 -2.59
N PHE A 31 -31.82 -7.20 -1.68
CA PHE A 31 -30.40 -7.26 -2.04
C PHE A 31 -30.08 -8.36 -3.06
N ARG A 32 -30.90 -9.41 -3.14
CA ARG A 32 -30.76 -10.47 -4.14
C ARG A 32 -31.05 -9.94 -5.54
N GLU A 33 -32.15 -9.21 -5.72
CA GLU A 33 -32.50 -8.59 -6.99
C GLU A 33 -31.52 -7.49 -7.40
N ILE A 34 -31.07 -6.70 -6.42
CA ILE A 34 -30.04 -5.67 -6.64
C ILE A 34 -28.74 -6.34 -7.14
N GLY A 35 -28.30 -7.41 -6.48
CA GLY A 35 -27.15 -8.19 -6.90
C GLY A 35 -27.29 -8.68 -8.34
N SER A 36 -28.41 -9.31 -8.69
CA SER A 36 -28.68 -9.78 -10.05
C SER A 36 -28.64 -8.66 -11.10
N ARG A 37 -29.21 -7.47 -10.81
CA ARG A 37 -29.23 -6.32 -11.74
C ARG A 37 -27.87 -5.65 -11.94
N VAL A 38 -26.98 -5.78 -10.95
CA VAL A 38 -25.62 -5.20 -10.95
C VAL A 38 -24.57 -6.27 -11.31
N GLY A 39 -24.97 -7.52 -11.52
CA GLY A 39 -24.06 -8.63 -11.82
C GLY A 39 -23.16 -9.01 -10.64
N ARG A 40 -23.64 -8.85 -9.41
CA ARG A 40 -22.89 -9.08 -8.17
C ARG A 40 -23.64 -10.00 -7.19
N ASN A 41 -22.92 -10.59 -6.24
CA ASN A 41 -23.54 -11.35 -5.17
C ASN A 41 -24.36 -10.40 -4.25
N GLN A 42 -25.51 -10.88 -3.77
CA GLN A 42 -26.30 -10.24 -2.72
C GLN A 42 -25.46 -9.73 -1.54
N THR A 43 -24.49 -10.52 -1.08
CA THR A 43 -23.60 -10.14 0.02
C THR A 43 -22.74 -8.94 -0.31
N THR A 44 -22.33 -8.78 -1.58
CA THR A 44 -21.58 -7.61 -2.06
C THR A 44 -22.46 -6.38 -2.07
N ALA A 45 -23.71 -6.48 -2.54
CA ALA A 45 -24.66 -5.37 -2.55
C ALA A 45 -24.99 -4.88 -1.13
N MET A 46 -25.23 -5.81 -0.20
CA MET A 46 -25.46 -5.52 1.21
C MET A 46 -24.27 -4.79 1.85
N ARG A 47 -23.05 -5.33 1.72
CA ARG A 47 -21.84 -4.70 2.27
C ARG A 47 -21.58 -3.31 1.71
N ILE A 48 -21.93 -3.05 0.45
CA ILE A 48 -21.81 -1.72 -0.15
C ILE A 48 -22.82 -0.75 0.45
N ARG A 49 -24.08 -1.17 0.63
CA ARG A 49 -25.11 -0.33 1.26
C ARG A 49 -24.79 -0.04 2.72
N ASP A 50 -24.40 -1.05 3.50
CA ASP A 50 -24.04 -0.89 4.91
C ASP A 50 -22.87 0.08 5.07
N ARG A 51 -21.85 -0.06 4.23
CA ARG A 51 -20.72 0.86 4.23
C ARG A 51 -21.13 2.29 3.90
N TRP A 52 -22.03 2.48 2.92
CA TRP A 52 -22.55 3.82 2.62
C TRP A 52 -23.29 4.39 3.83
N MET A 53 -24.17 3.62 4.48
CA MET A 53 -24.88 4.10 5.68
C MET A 53 -23.93 4.50 6.82
N GLN A 54 -22.76 3.88 6.92
CA GLN A 54 -21.75 4.21 7.93
C GLN A 54 -20.86 5.40 7.57
N GLU A 55 -20.40 5.49 6.33
CA GLU A 55 -19.36 6.44 5.91
C GLU A 55 -19.90 7.64 5.13
N GLY A 56 -21.15 7.58 4.66
CA GLY A 56 -21.76 8.62 3.82
C GLY A 56 -21.17 8.74 2.41
N THR A 57 -20.14 7.97 2.07
CA THR A 57 -19.46 8.04 0.77
C THR A 57 -19.55 6.76 -0.04
N THR A 58 -19.67 6.94 -1.35
CA THR A 58 -19.61 5.87 -2.35
C THR A 58 -18.16 5.56 -2.76
N ASP A 59 -17.19 6.34 -2.29
CA ASP A 59 -15.79 6.21 -2.65
C ASP A 59 -15.14 4.92 -2.13
N GLN A 60 -14.06 4.52 -2.80
CA GLN A 60 -13.21 3.46 -2.28
C GLN A 60 -12.28 4.06 -1.24
N ARG A 61 -12.16 3.39 -0.08
CA ARG A 61 -11.04 3.65 0.82
C ARG A 61 -9.75 3.40 0.05
N GLY A 62 -8.83 4.37 0.10
CA GLY A 62 -7.47 4.17 -0.39
C GLY A 62 -6.88 2.92 0.27
N ARG A 63 -6.09 2.15 -0.47
CA ARG A 63 -5.35 1.05 0.14
C ARG A 63 -4.33 1.64 1.10
N SER A 64 -4.40 1.24 2.37
CA SER A 64 -3.30 1.49 3.29
C SER A 64 -2.07 0.74 2.79
N HIS A 65 -0.96 1.45 2.63
CA HIS A 65 0.31 0.81 2.36
C HIS A 65 0.84 0.14 3.63
N GLN A 66 1.62 -0.93 3.46
CA GLN A 66 2.35 -1.52 4.56
C GLN A 66 3.28 -0.47 5.20
N PRO A 67 3.34 -0.38 6.54
CA PRO A 67 4.25 0.53 7.22
C PRO A 67 5.67 0.34 6.71
N GLN A 68 6.37 1.43 6.46
CA GLN A 68 7.74 1.36 5.99
C GLN A 68 8.66 1.00 7.16
N CYS A 69 9.64 0.14 6.88
CA CYS A 69 10.61 -0.34 7.88
C CYS A 69 11.39 0.82 8.54
N THR A 70 11.66 1.92 7.84
CA THR A 70 12.33 3.07 8.45
C THR A 70 11.33 4.14 8.89
N THR A 71 11.53 4.68 10.07
CA THR A 71 10.82 5.84 10.61
C THR A 71 11.18 7.12 9.84
N SER A 72 10.36 8.17 9.99
CA SER A 72 10.64 9.49 9.41
C SER A 72 11.94 10.10 9.94
N ARG A 73 12.35 9.78 11.18
CA ARG A 73 13.60 10.26 11.78
C ARG A 73 14.82 9.60 11.13
N GLU A 74 14.79 8.29 10.96
CA GLU A 74 15.84 7.53 10.29
C GLU A 74 15.96 7.97 8.83
N TYR A 75 14.83 8.18 8.14
CA TYR A 75 14.83 8.68 6.78
C TYR A 75 15.57 10.03 6.65
N ARG A 76 15.31 10.97 7.56
CA ARG A 76 16.04 12.25 7.59
C ARG A 76 17.52 12.08 7.89
N GLN A 77 17.91 11.13 8.74
CA GLN A 77 19.32 10.85 9.01
C GLN A 77 20.02 10.22 7.79
N ILE A 78 19.36 9.31 7.09
CA ILE A 78 19.85 8.70 5.83
C ILE A 78 20.12 9.78 4.79
N VAL A 79 19.14 10.65 4.54
CA VAL A 79 19.27 11.75 3.56
C VAL A 79 20.38 12.71 3.97
N ARG A 80 20.39 13.16 5.23
CA ARG A 80 21.46 14.06 5.72
C ARG A 80 22.85 13.45 5.57
N ARG A 81 23.00 12.16 5.88
CA ARG A 81 24.31 11.50 5.79
C ARG A 81 24.80 11.41 4.35
N ALA A 82 23.92 11.09 3.41
CA ALA A 82 24.26 11.01 1.99
C ALA A 82 24.49 12.39 1.32
N VAL A 83 23.88 13.45 1.85
CA VAL A 83 24.14 14.84 1.39
C VAL A 83 25.47 15.35 1.94
N MET A 84 25.78 15.08 3.21
CA MET A 84 27.03 15.53 3.84
C MET A 84 28.25 14.84 3.24
N ASP A 85 28.14 13.56 2.90
CA ASP A 85 29.20 12.80 2.27
C ASP A 85 28.64 11.96 1.12
N HIS A 86 28.88 12.42 -0.10
CA HIS A 86 28.39 11.79 -1.34
C HIS A 86 29.13 10.49 -1.70
N SER A 87 30.18 10.12 -0.95
CA SER A 87 30.97 8.91 -1.15
C SER A 87 30.47 7.72 -0.33
N VAL A 88 29.63 7.95 0.68
CA VAL A 88 29.14 6.89 1.58
C VAL A 88 28.32 5.83 0.86
N THR A 89 28.52 4.59 1.26
CA THR A 89 27.76 3.45 0.73
C THR A 89 26.49 3.20 1.52
N SER A 90 25.54 2.49 0.92
CA SER A 90 24.32 2.09 1.65
C SER A 90 24.60 1.19 2.86
N ARG A 91 25.72 0.45 2.89
CA ARG A 91 26.11 -0.36 4.06
C ARG A 91 26.65 0.48 5.20
N THR A 92 27.52 1.44 4.92
CA THR A 92 28.07 2.35 5.94
C THR A 92 26.98 3.23 6.53
N VAL A 93 26.01 3.66 5.71
CA VAL A 93 24.83 4.38 6.20
C VAL A 93 23.94 3.47 7.07
N ALA A 94 23.73 2.21 6.69
CA ALA A 94 22.98 1.26 7.51
C ALA A 94 23.60 1.07 8.91
N GLN A 95 24.91 0.82 8.96
CA GLN A 95 25.66 0.68 10.22
C GLN A 95 25.57 1.94 11.09
N HIS A 96 25.65 3.11 10.46
CA HIS A 96 25.50 4.37 11.17
C HIS A 96 24.10 4.55 11.76
N ILE A 97 23.05 4.23 10.99
CA ILE A 97 21.66 4.29 11.50
C ILE A 97 21.50 3.31 12.66
N GLU A 98 21.97 2.07 12.51
CA GLU A 98 21.95 1.07 13.58
C GLU A 98 22.68 1.54 14.85
N SER A 99 23.83 2.21 14.72
CA SER A 99 24.56 2.77 15.86
C SER A 99 23.82 3.90 16.58
N VAL A 100 22.97 4.65 15.88
CA VAL A 100 22.31 5.85 16.41
C VAL A 100 20.89 5.55 16.90
N THR A 101 20.19 4.61 16.26
CA THR A 101 18.79 4.29 16.57
C THR A 101 18.61 2.89 17.17
N HIS A 102 19.67 2.08 17.26
CA HIS A 102 19.63 0.68 17.69
C HIS A 102 18.64 -0.19 16.88
N HIS A 103 18.31 0.27 15.68
CA HIS A 103 17.36 -0.40 14.79
C HIS A 103 18.09 -0.80 13.50
N SER A 104 18.11 -2.10 13.23
CA SER A 104 18.84 -2.67 12.10
C SER A 104 18.05 -2.49 10.80
N VAL A 105 18.63 -1.75 9.86
CA VAL A 105 18.03 -1.46 8.56
C VAL A 105 18.88 -2.07 7.46
N SER A 106 18.28 -2.85 6.57
CA SER A 106 19.04 -3.46 5.47
C SER A 106 19.63 -2.41 4.52
N ALA A 107 20.83 -2.66 3.98
CA ALA A 107 21.43 -1.80 2.97
C ALA A 107 20.55 -1.62 1.71
N ARG A 108 19.70 -2.61 1.41
CA ARG A 108 18.70 -2.52 0.34
C ARG A 108 17.64 -1.47 0.66
N THR A 109 17.15 -1.43 1.91
CA THR A 109 16.19 -0.43 2.38
C THR A 109 16.80 0.97 2.31
N ILE A 110 18.05 1.13 2.76
CA ILE A 110 18.79 2.41 2.64
C ILE A 110 18.89 2.85 1.18
N ARG A 111 19.26 1.94 0.26
CA ARG A 111 19.32 2.25 -1.17
C ARG A 111 17.97 2.73 -1.72
N HIS A 112 16.88 2.05 -1.38
CA HIS A 112 15.55 2.48 -1.79
C HIS A 112 15.20 3.87 -1.23
N ARG A 113 15.59 4.18 0.01
CA ARG A 113 15.39 5.52 0.59
C ARG A 113 16.17 6.61 -0.13
N LEU A 114 17.42 6.35 -0.48
CA LEU A 114 18.24 7.30 -1.24
C LEU A 114 17.66 7.54 -2.63
N GLN A 115 17.19 6.49 -3.30
CA GLN A 115 16.50 6.61 -4.59
C GLN A 115 15.19 7.41 -4.49
N GLN A 116 14.41 7.19 -3.42
CA GLN A 116 13.19 7.97 -3.16
C GLN A 116 13.47 9.47 -2.98
N SER A 117 14.65 9.83 -2.47
CA SER A 117 15.09 11.22 -2.32
C SER A 117 15.89 11.75 -3.50
N GLY A 118 16.02 11.00 -4.60
CA GLY A 118 16.82 11.40 -5.77
C GLY A 118 18.34 11.40 -5.56
N LEU A 119 18.83 10.78 -4.48
CA LEU A 119 20.27 10.74 -4.17
C LEU A 119 20.94 9.49 -4.76
N PRO A 120 22.21 9.60 -5.18
CA PRO A 120 22.95 8.46 -5.70
C PRO A 120 23.18 7.44 -4.59
N ALA A 121 22.74 6.21 -4.83
CA ALA A 121 23.01 5.10 -3.93
C ALA A 121 24.21 4.31 -4.44
N ARG A 122 25.42 4.75 -4.06
CA ARG A 122 26.66 4.10 -4.45
C ARG A 122 26.73 2.68 -3.85
N ARG A 123 26.97 1.71 -4.72
CA ARG A 123 27.37 0.35 -4.35
C ARG A 123 28.85 0.24 -4.69
N LEU A 124 29.72 0.25 -3.68
CA LEU A 124 31.09 -0.21 -3.89
C LEU A 124 31.02 -1.70 -4.24
N LEU A 125 31.42 -2.04 -5.47
CA LEU A 125 31.73 -3.39 -5.87
C LEU A 125 33.07 -3.72 -5.19
N LEU A 126 33.01 -4.24 -3.96
CA LEU A 126 34.19 -4.81 -3.31
C LEU A 126 34.66 -5.98 -4.18
N GLY A 127 35.75 -5.76 -4.91
CA GLY A 127 36.40 -6.79 -5.73
C GLY A 127 37.18 -6.23 -6.90
N LEU A 128 38.32 -5.59 -6.64
CA LEU A 128 39.52 -5.72 -7.47
C LEU A 128 40.72 -5.79 -6.52
N PRO A 129 41.62 -6.80 -6.67
CA PRO A 129 42.82 -6.93 -5.86
C PRO A 129 43.80 -5.78 -6.08
#